data_AF-A0A150WWR5-F1
#
_entry.id   AF-A0A150WWR5-F1
#
_cell.length_a   1.000
_cell.length_b   1.000
_cell.length_c   1.000
_cell.angle_alpha   90.00
_cell.angle_beta   90.00
_cell.angle_gamma   90.00
#
_symmetry.space_group_name_H-M   'P 1'
#
loop_
_entity.id
_entity.type
_entity.pdbx_description
1 polymer ?
#
loop_
_entity_poly.entity_id
_entity_poly.type
_entity_poly.pdbx_seq_one_letter_code
_entity_poly.pdbx_strand_id
1 'polypeptide(L)'
;MPLGGVIFIVIFIALFGAFLVWVASKTGGKPVYNSIKYEPYECGIPALDKKDTKVSVKYYLTAILFILFDIEIIFMYPWATSFRDFLSSGQGLFVLISMMVFIGIFIFGLFWEVKSKALEWD
;
A
#
# COMPACT_ATOMS: atom_id res chain seq x y z
N MET A 1 9.50 -26.51 -8.37
CA MET A 1 10.18 -25.58 -7.43
C MET A 1 10.57 -26.35 -6.19
N PRO A 2 11.81 -26.30 -5.68
CA PRO A 2 12.16 -27.01 -4.46
C PRO A 2 11.54 -26.26 -3.29
N LEU A 3 10.29 -26.60 -2.94
CA LEU A 3 9.53 -26.00 -1.84
C LEU A 3 10.37 -25.97 -0.54
N GLY A 4 11.19 -26.99 -0.33
CA GLY A 4 12.12 -27.08 0.80
C GLY A 4 13.19 -26.00 0.85
N GLY A 5 13.68 -25.52 -0.31
CA GLY A 5 14.66 -24.42 -0.34
C GLY A 5 14.04 -23.08 0.07
N VAL A 6 12.81 -22.82 -0.37
CA VAL A 6 12.06 -21.62 0.01
C VAL A 6 11.74 -21.64 1.51
N ILE A 7 11.27 -22.78 2.02
CA ILE A 7 10.96 -22.96 3.45
C ILE A 7 12.21 -22.75 4.30
N PHE A 8 13.35 -23.32 3.89
CA PHE A 8 14.62 -23.17 4.60
C PHE A 8 15.07 -21.70 4.67
N ILE A 9 14.98 -20.96 3.57
CA ILE A 9 15.36 -19.54 3.53
C ILE A 9 14.45 -18.71 4.44
N VAL A 10 13.13 -18.96 4.42
CA VAL A 10 12.19 -18.22 5.27
C VAL A 10 12.46 -18.47 6.76
N ILE A 11 12.68 -19.73 7.14
CA ILE A 11 13.00 -20.11 8.52
C ILE A 11 14.32 -19.47 8.94
N PHE A 12 15.33 -19.50 8.08
CA PHE A 12 16.63 -18.91 8.36
C PHE A 12 16.52 -17.40 8.60
N ILE A 13 15.82 -16.67 7.73
CA ILE A 13 15.62 -15.22 7.87
C ILE A 13 14.89 -14.90 9.18
N ALA A 14 13.82 -15.64 9.51
CA ALA A 14 13.05 -15.42 10.73
C ALA A 14 13.90 -15.65 11.99
N LEU A 15 14.62 -16.77 12.05
CA LEU A 15 15.46 -17.13 13.19
C LEU A 15 16.65 -16.18 13.34
N PHE A 16 17.30 -15.84 12.22
CA PHE A 16 18.43 -14.92 12.23
C PHE A 16 17.98 -13.50 12.62
N GLY A 17 16.86 -13.03 12.09
CA GLY A 17 16.26 -11.75 12.49
C GLY A 17 15.92 -11.72 13.99
N ALA A 18 15.27 -12.76 14.50
CA ALA A 18 14.96 -12.87 15.93
C ALA A 18 16.23 -12.90 16.80
N PHE A 19 17.27 -13.62 16.35
CA PHE A 19 18.56 -13.67 17.03
C PHE A 19 19.23 -12.28 17.08
N LEU A 20 19.23 -11.53 15.98
CA LEU A 20 19.78 -10.17 15.95
C LEU A 20 19.03 -9.22 16.88
N VAL A 21 17.69 -9.29 16.92
CA VAL A 21 16.87 -8.50 17.85
C VAL A 21 17.18 -8.87 19.30
N TRP A 22 17.33 -10.17 19.59
CA TRP A 22 17.69 -10.65 20.92
C TRP A 22 19.07 -10.14 21.37
N VAL A 23 20.09 -10.25 20.51
CA VAL A 23 21.44 -9.71 20.79
C VAL A 23 21.36 -8.20 21.02
N ALA A 24 20.69 -7.46 20.13
CA ALA A 24 20.53 -6.01 20.25
C ALA A 24 19.84 -5.61 21.56
N SER A 25 18.84 -6.37 22.01
CA SER A 25 18.15 -6.12 23.29
C SER A 25 19.06 -6.33 24.51
N LYS A 26 20.08 -7.19 24.41
CA LYS A 26 21.00 -7.52 25.51
C LYS A 26 22.24 -6.64 25.53
N THR A 27 22.77 -6.26 24.37
CA THR A 27 23.96 -5.42 24.24
C THR A 27 23.65 -3.93 24.11
N GLY A 28 22.41 -3.59 23.73
CA GLY A 28 21.94 -2.21 23.63
C GLY A 28 21.83 -1.51 24.99
N GLY A 29 21.92 -0.18 24.99
CA GLY A 29 21.74 0.62 26.19
C GLY A 29 20.35 0.40 26.79
N LYS A 30 20.29 0.07 28.09
CA LYS A 30 19.01 -0.09 28.80
C LYS A 30 18.25 1.26 28.75
N PRO A 31 17.04 1.32 28.19
CA PRO A 31 16.25 2.54 28.23
C PRO A 31 15.92 2.86 29.68
N VAL A 32 16.49 3.95 30.21
CA VAL A 32 16.09 4.48 31.51
C VAL A 32 14.72 5.12 31.35
N TYR A 33 13.72 4.59 32.06
CA TYR A 33 12.39 5.14 32.05
C TYR A 33 12.41 6.57 32.61
N ASN A 34 12.02 7.55 31.78
CA ASN A 34 11.91 8.95 32.16
C ASN A 34 10.62 9.49 31.55
N SER A 35 9.66 9.94 32.38
CA SER A 35 8.35 10.45 31.94
C SER A 35 8.47 11.48 30.82
N ILE A 36 9.46 12.38 30.91
CA ILE A 36 9.70 13.46 29.95
C ILE A 36 10.08 12.91 28.57
N LYS A 37 10.77 11.76 28.50
CA LYS A 37 11.14 11.12 27.23
C LYS A 37 9.95 10.45 26.52
N TYR A 38 8.89 10.13 27.27
CA TYR A 38 7.68 9.49 26.74
C TYR A 38 6.55 10.47 26.48
N GLU A 39 6.76 11.76 26.73
CA GLU A 39 5.82 12.82 26.39
C GLU A 39 5.95 13.20 24.90
N PRO A 40 4.85 13.56 24.22
CA PRO A 40 4.89 14.10 22.86
C PRO A 40 5.77 15.34 22.78
N TYR A 41 6.61 15.41 21.75
CA TYR A 41 7.42 16.60 21.50
C TYR A 41 6.58 17.74 20.93
N GLU A 42 6.40 18.80 21.72
CA GLU A 42 5.62 20.00 21.36
C GLU A 42 6.50 21.26 21.46
N CYS A 43 7.73 21.20 20.92
CA CYS A 43 8.68 22.33 20.90
C CYS A 43 9.01 22.94 22.28
N GLY A 44 8.95 22.14 23.35
CA GLY A 44 9.27 22.58 24.72
C GLY A 44 8.06 23.09 25.52
N ILE A 45 6.85 22.97 24.98
CA ILE A 45 5.60 23.32 25.64
C ILE A 45 4.93 22.01 26.11
N PRO A 46 4.27 21.95 27.29
CA PRO A 46 3.47 20.78 27.64
C PRO A 46 2.38 20.54 26.60
N ALA A 47 2.17 19.27 26.25
CA ALA A 47 1.14 18.88 25.30
C ALA A 47 -0.22 19.41 25.76
N LEU A 48 -0.84 20.24 24.92
CA LEU A 48 -2.21 20.71 25.15
C LEU A 48 -3.17 19.52 25.02
N ASP A 49 -4.22 19.50 25.84
CA ASP A 49 -5.25 18.47 25.77
C ASP A 49 -5.70 18.22 24.33
N LYS A 50 -5.82 16.93 24.01
CA LYS A 50 -6.05 16.35 22.68
C LYS A 50 -7.19 17.09 21.96
N LYS A 51 -6.86 18.12 21.17
CA LYS A 51 -7.80 18.73 20.24
C LYS A 51 -7.94 17.78 19.06
N ASP A 52 -9.18 17.44 18.72
CA ASP A 52 -9.48 16.78 17.46
C ASP A 52 -8.89 17.62 16.33
N THR A 53 -7.79 17.12 15.77
CA THR A 53 -7.09 17.81 14.71
C THR A 53 -7.91 17.60 13.45
N LYS A 54 -8.43 18.69 12.88
CA LYS A 54 -9.18 18.63 11.63
C LYS A 54 -8.19 18.35 10.50
N VAL A 55 -8.14 17.10 10.06
CA VAL A 55 -7.39 16.70 8.87
C VAL A 55 -8.13 17.20 7.64
N SER A 56 -7.39 17.71 6.64
CA SER A 56 -7.97 18.20 5.39
C SER A 56 -8.68 17.08 4.62
N VAL A 57 -9.83 17.39 4.00
CA VAL A 57 -10.58 16.43 3.16
C VAL A 57 -9.76 15.92 1.98
N LYS A 58 -8.73 16.66 1.55
CA LYS A 58 -7.84 16.30 0.44
C LYS A 58 -7.20 14.90 0.61
N TYR A 59 -6.86 14.52 1.85
CA TYR A 59 -6.31 13.19 2.14
C TYR A 59 -7.31 12.05 1.90
N TYR A 60 -8.60 12.32 2.15
CA TYR A 60 -9.66 11.35 1.94
C TYR A 60 -9.93 11.10 0.45
N LEU A 61 -9.91 12.15 -0.38
CA LEU A 61 -10.08 12.02 -1.83
C LEU A 61 -8.97 11.18 -2.46
N THR A 62 -7.71 11.45 -2.10
CA THR A 62 -6.58 10.63 -2.57
C THR A 62 -6.69 9.17 -2.13
N ALA A 63 -7.14 8.91 -0.89
CA ALA A 63 -7.31 7.55 -0.39
C ALA A 63 -8.39 6.76 -1.15
N ILE A 64 -9.55 7.38 -1.43
CA ILE A 64 -10.60 6.73 -2.23
C ILE A 64 -10.10 6.42 -3.64
N LEU A 65 -9.45 7.37 -4.30
CA LEU A 65 -8.90 7.17 -5.64
C LEU A 65 -7.91 6.00 -5.66
N PHE A 66 -7.04 5.92 -4.65
CA PHE A 66 -6.09 4.81 -4.52
C PHE A 66 -6.80 3.46 -4.40
N ILE A 67 -7.84 3.36 -3.57
CA ILE A 67 -8.64 2.14 -3.41
C ILE A 67 -9.30 1.75 -4.73
N LEU A 68 -9.86 2.72 -5.46
CA LEU A 68 -10.50 2.48 -6.75
C LEU A 68 -9.48 1.94 -7.76
N PHE A 69 -8.31 2.58 -7.87
CA PHE A 69 -7.24 2.12 -8.77
C PHE A 69 -6.73 0.72 -8.42
N ASP A 70 -6.60 0.39 -7.13
CA ASP A 70 -6.16 -0.95 -6.69
C ASP A 70 -7.18 -2.04 -7.07
N ILE A 71 -8.48 -1.75 -6.92
CA ILE A 71 -9.56 -2.66 -7.33
C ILE A 71 -9.52 -2.92 -8.85
N GLU A 72 -9.27 -1.90 -9.65
CA GLU A 72 -9.16 -2.05 -11.11
C GLU A 72 -8.00 -2.98 -11.50
N ILE A 73 -6.85 -2.85 -10.82
CA ILE A 73 -5.68 -3.73 -11.03
C ILE A 73 -6.01 -5.18 -10.67
N ILE A 74 -6.78 -5.42 -9.61
CA ILE A 74 -7.24 -6.76 -9.24
C ILE A 74 -8.03 -7.42 -10.38
N PHE A 75 -8.80 -6.66 -11.16
CA PHE A 75 -9.50 -7.19 -12.34
C PHE A 75 -8.57 -7.38 -13.55
N MET A 76 -7.55 -6.54 -13.70
CA MET A 76 -6.59 -6.65 -14.80
C MET A 76 -5.70 -7.90 -14.70
N TYR A 77 -5.37 -8.36 -13.49
CA TYR A 77 -4.49 -9.53 -13.29
C TYR A 77 -5.06 -10.85 -13.85
N PRO A 78 -6.29 -11.29 -13.49
CA PRO A 78 -6.89 -12.49 -14.04
C PRO A 78 -7.05 -12.41 -15.56
N TRP A 79 -7.43 -11.24 -16.09
CA TRP A 79 -7.50 -11.02 -17.53
C TRP A 79 -6.14 -11.22 -18.20
N ALA A 80 -5.08 -10.59 -17.68
CA ALA A 80 -3.75 -10.67 -18.27
C ALA A 80 -3.18 -12.09 -18.25
N THR A 81 -3.44 -12.83 -17.16
CA THR A 81 -2.95 -14.20 -17.00
C THR A 81 -3.71 -15.22 -17.86
N SER A 82 -5.01 -15.03 -18.07
CA SER A 82 -5.86 -15.93 -18.88
C SER A 82 -5.96 -15.55 -20.36
N PHE A 83 -5.41 -14.40 -20.77
CA PHE A 83 -5.53 -13.88 -22.13
C PHE A 83 -5.06 -14.87 -23.21
N ARG A 84 -4.00 -15.65 -22.93
CA ARG A 84 -3.47 -16.64 -23.88
C ARG A 84 -4.44 -17.80 -24.14
N ASP A 85 -5.22 -18.18 -23.15
CA ASP A 85 -6.23 -19.23 -23.27
C ASP A 85 -7.40 -18.75 -24.15
N PHE A 86 -7.84 -17.50 -23.95
CA PHE A 86 -8.85 -16.86 -24.79
C PHE A 86 -8.40 -16.63 -26.25
N LEU A 87 -7.11 -16.39 -26.46
CA LEU A 87 -6.56 -16.29 -27.81
C LEU A 87 -6.64 -17.64 -28.53
N SER A 88 -6.34 -18.72 -27.81
CA SER A 88 -6.38 -20.10 -28.33
C SER A 88 -7.81 -20.58 -28.62
N SER A 89 -8.81 -20.08 -27.89
CA SER A 89 -10.23 -20.36 -28.13
C SER A 89 -10.87 -19.52 -29.24
N GLY A 90 -10.11 -18.61 -29.87
CA GLY A 90 -10.61 -17.70 -30.92
C GLY A 90 -11.38 -16.48 -30.40
N GLN A 91 -11.46 -16.28 -29.07
CA GLN A 91 -12.17 -15.16 -28.42
C GLN A 91 -11.24 -13.98 -28.07
N GLY A 92 -9.95 -14.07 -28.40
CA GLY A 92 -8.94 -13.08 -28.00
C GLY A 92 -9.28 -11.63 -28.38
N LEU A 93 -9.86 -11.40 -29.57
CA LEU A 93 -10.22 -10.04 -30.00
C LEU A 93 -11.32 -9.43 -29.12
N PHE A 94 -12.35 -10.22 -28.78
CA PHE A 94 -13.44 -9.77 -27.92
C PHE A 94 -12.93 -9.42 -26.52
N VAL A 95 -12.12 -10.29 -25.94
CA VAL A 95 -11.53 -10.13 -24.60
C VAL A 95 -10.53 -8.96 -24.56
N LEU A 96 -9.85 -8.68 -25.66
CA LEU A 96 -8.98 -7.51 -25.78
C LEU A 96 -9.80 -6.21 -25.83
N ILE A 97 -10.85 -6.16 -26.66
CA ILE A 97 -11.72 -4.99 -26.76
C ILE A 97 -12.41 -4.71 -25.42
N SER A 98 -12.91 -5.73 -24.72
CA SER A 98 -13.53 -5.54 -23.41
C SER A 98 -12.58 -4.90 -22.39
N MET A 99 -11.30 -5.30 -22.40
CA MET A 99 -10.29 -4.68 -21.52
C MET A 99 -9.92 -3.26 -21.96
N MET A 100 -9.86 -2.99 -23.27
CA MET A 100 -9.65 -1.63 -23.77
C MET A 100 -10.78 -0.67 -23.36
N VAL A 101 -12.03 -1.15 -23.41
CA VAL A 101 -13.19 -0.38 -22.93
C VAL A 101 -13.12 -0.16 -21.42
N PHE A 102 -12.79 -1.20 -20.65
CA PHE A 102 -12.63 -1.12 -19.19
C PHE A 102 -11.58 -0.07 -18.80
N ILE A 103 -10.38 -0.15 -19.38
CA ILE A 103 -9.31 0.83 -19.18
C ILE A 103 -9.75 2.24 -19.66
N GLY A 104 -10.47 2.32 -20.78
CA GLY A 104 -10.96 3.58 -21.31
C GLY A 104 -11.91 4.31 -20.34
N ILE A 105 -12.82 3.57 -19.68
CA ILE A 105 -13.72 4.13 -18.66
C ILE A 105 -12.93 4.63 -17.45
N PHE A 106 -11.94 3.85 -16.99
CA PHE A 106 -11.08 4.26 -15.88
C PHE A 106 -10.28 5.54 -16.20
N ILE A 107 -9.63 5.59 -17.37
CA ILE A 107 -8.87 6.76 -17.81
C ILE A 107 -9.76 7.99 -17.92
N PHE A 108 -11.01 7.84 -18.38
CA PHE A 108 -11.97 8.93 -18.43
C PHE A 108 -12.30 9.47 -17.04
N GLY A 109 -12.51 8.59 -16.05
CA GLY A 109 -12.70 8.98 -14.65
C GLY A 109 -11.50 9.74 -14.08
N LEU A 110 -10.29 9.22 -14.31
CA LEU A 110 -9.05 9.87 -13.87
C LEU A 110 -8.88 11.26 -14.51
N PHE A 111 -9.17 11.38 -15.81
CA PHE A 111 -9.12 12.66 -16.52
C PHE A 111 -10.09 13.67 -15.90
N TRP A 112 -11.30 13.24 -15.53
CA TRP A 112 -12.27 14.10 -14.86
C TRP A 112 -11.77 14.59 -13.50
N GLU A 113 -11.23 13.70 -12.67
CA GLU A 113 -10.70 14.09 -11.35
C GLU A 113 -9.55 15.09 -11.42
N VAL A 114 -8.62 14.89 -12.36
CA VAL A 114 -7.53 15.83 -12.61
C VAL A 114 -8.09 17.19 -13.05
N LYS A 115 -9.08 17.21 -13.95
CA LYS A 115 -9.74 18.44 -14.39
C LYS A 115 -10.49 19.14 -13.24
N SER A 116 -11.07 18.38 -12.32
CA SER A 116 -11.74 18.90 -11.12
C SER A 116 -10.79 19.42 -10.05
N LYS A 117 -9.46 19.34 -10.26
CA LYS A 117 -8.42 19.78 -9.30
C LYS A 117 -8.51 19.07 -7.95
N ALA A 118 -9.14 17.89 -7.90
CA ALA A 118 -9.35 17.12 -6.67
C ALA A 118 -8.03 16.63 -6.04
N LEU A 119 -6.97 16.59 -6.86
CA LEU A 119 -5.62 16.15 -6.48
C LEU A 119 -4.67 17.32 -6.15
N GLU A 120 -5.12 18.58 -6.22
CA GLU A 120 -4.26 19.74 -5.89
C GLU A 120 -4.12 19.89 -4.36
N TRP A 121 -2.87 19.94 -3.88
CA TRP A 121 -2.56 19.97 -2.45
C TRP A 121 -2.32 21.36 -1.87
N ASP A 122 -2.26 22.38 -2.73
CA ASP A 122 -2.08 23.79 -2.37
C ASP A 122 -3.34 24.45 -1.75
#